data_AF-E2CDI8-F1
#
_entry.id   AF-E2CDI8-F1
#
_cell.length_a   1.000
_cell.length_b   1.000
_cell.length_c   1.000
_cell.angle_alpha   90.00
_cell.angle_beta   90.00
_cell.angle_gamma   90.00
#
_symmetry.space_group_name_H-M   'P 1'
#
loop_
_entity.id
_entity.type
_entity.pdbx_description
1 polymer ?
#
loop_
_entity_poly.entity_id
_entity_poly.type
_entity_poly.pdbx_seq_one_letter_code
_entity_poly.pdbx_strand_id
1 'polypeptide(L)'
;MAENSNIEWCHHTYNPWIGCTKVSPACDHCYAETQNNHRKWAEGWGPHAARKRTKTRSNLRIWDKKAKELGVRYRVFCASLADIGDNHRSIDPIWRRQLVGDIRQYTNLDILLLTKRPQNIPTLYPDLMEDWPSNAWIGTTVENQVEADRRIPRLLKLPAPVRFASVEPLLGPVDLTSLPYGMPIGNAPSYQDALRGKIWMQEGSVT
;
A
#
# COMPACT_ATOMS: atom_id res chain seq x y z
N MET A 1 -11.91 -2.76 -14.37
CA MET A 1 -11.90 -3.37 -13.02
C MET A 1 -12.63 -4.70 -13.12
N ALA A 2 -12.08 -5.75 -12.52
CA ALA A 2 -12.58 -7.12 -12.69
C ALA A 2 -13.24 -7.63 -11.41
N GLU A 3 -14.36 -8.35 -11.56
CA GLU A 3 -15.03 -9.10 -10.49
C GLU A 3 -14.16 -10.25 -9.98
N ASN A 4 -13.28 -10.81 -10.82
CA ASN A 4 -12.21 -11.71 -10.41
C ASN A 4 -10.87 -11.08 -10.80
N SER A 5 -10.08 -10.66 -9.82
CA SER A 5 -8.75 -10.13 -10.07
C SER A 5 -7.83 -11.22 -10.60
N ASN A 6 -6.99 -10.92 -11.60
CA ASN A 6 -5.89 -11.81 -11.99
C ASN A 6 -4.69 -11.69 -11.02
N ILE A 7 -4.81 -10.88 -9.97
CA ILE A 7 -3.82 -10.74 -8.90
C ILE A 7 -4.15 -11.80 -7.85
N GLU A 8 -3.35 -12.86 -7.79
CA GLU A 8 -3.64 -14.11 -7.09
C GLU A 8 -3.94 -13.96 -5.58
N TRP A 9 -3.36 -12.93 -4.96
CA TRP A 9 -3.52 -12.68 -3.53
C TRP A 9 -4.71 -11.79 -3.16
N CYS A 10 -5.54 -11.35 -4.12
CA CYS A 10 -6.79 -10.64 -3.85
C CYS A 10 -7.97 -11.17 -4.67
N HIS A 11 -9.18 -11.02 -4.17
CA HIS A 11 -10.40 -11.41 -4.91
C HIS A 11 -10.82 -10.30 -5.87
N HIS A 12 -10.77 -9.05 -5.41
CA HIS A 12 -11.25 -7.89 -6.16
C HIS A 12 -10.22 -6.75 -6.15
N THR A 13 -10.38 -5.82 -7.08
CA THR A 13 -9.59 -4.59 -7.12
C THR A 13 -10.50 -3.37 -6.98
N TYR A 14 -10.05 -2.36 -6.25
CA TYR A 14 -10.70 -1.07 -6.10
C TYR A 14 -9.67 0.02 -6.32
N ASN A 15 -10.01 1.05 -7.08
CA ASN A 15 -9.13 2.19 -7.33
C ASN A 15 -9.90 3.45 -6.98
N PRO A 16 -9.42 4.31 -6.07
CA PRO A 16 -10.04 5.62 -5.82
C PRO A 16 -9.71 6.63 -6.94
N TRP A 17 -8.59 6.45 -7.65
CA TRP A 17 -8.27 7.19 -8.86
C TRP A 17 -7.38 6.32 -9.75
N ILE A 18 -7.08 6.82 -10.94
CA ILE A 18 -6.13 6.22 -11.89
C ILE A 18 -4.97 7.17 -12.07
N GLY A 19 -3.77 6.59 -12.11
CA GLY A 19 -2.49 7.29 -12.27
C GLY A 19 -1.69 7.31 -10.97
N CYS A 20 -0.37 7.38 -11.11
CA CYS A 20 0.55 7.70 -10.03
C CYS A 20 1.81 8.37 -10.56
N THR A 21 2.60 8.94 -9.66
CA THR A 21 3.94 9.47 -9.96
C THR A 21 4.96 8.33 -9.86
N LYS A 22 5.87 8.18 -10.83
CA LYS A 22 6.98 7.21 -10.75
C LYS A 22 8.00 7.66 -9.69
N VAL A 23 8.47 6.75 -8.83
CA VAL A 23 9.39 7.09 -7.71
C VAL A 23 10.49 6.08 -7.44
N SER A 24 10.55 4.98 -8.19
CA SER A 24 11.59 3.98 -8.01
C SER A 24 11.72 3.06 -9.23
N PRO A 25 12.79 2.24 -9.33
CA PRO A 25 13.02 1.36 -10.47
C PRO A 25 11.89 0.36 -10.75
N ALA A 26 11.11 -0.01 -9.73
CA ALA A 26 9.88 -0.79 -9.91
C ALA A 26 8.85 -0.15 -10.87
N CYS A 27 9.00 1.14 -11.22
CA CYS A 27 8.10 1.85 -12.11
C CYS A 27 8.51 1.80 -13.60
N ASP A 28 9.68 1.28 -13.94
CA ASP A 28 10.23 1.37 -15.31
C ASP A 28 9.42 0.56 -16.33
N HIS A 29 8.83 -0.56 -15.88
CA HIS A 29 7.95 -1.42 -16.68
C HIS A 29 6.56 -1.58 -16.03
N CYS A 30 6.01 -0.49 -15.52
CA CYS A 30 4.76 -0.49 -14.78
C CYS A 30 3.57 -0.99 -15.64
N TYR A 31 2.98 -2.13 -15.27
CA TYR A 31 1.82 -2.66 -15.99
C TYR A 31 0.64 -1.67 -16.04
N ALA A 32 0.44 -0.88 -14.98
CA ALA A 32 -0.68 0.04 -14.89
C ALA A 32 -0.54 1.21 -15.87
N GLU A 33 0.69 1.68 -16.09
CA GLU A 33 1.01 2.65 -17.13
C GLU A 33 0.77 2.06 -18.51
N THR A 34 1.30 0.85 -18.78
CA THR A 34 1.08 0.14 -20.05
C THR A 34 -0.40 -0.03 -20.34
N GLN A 35 -1.18 -0.53 -19.38
CA GLN A 35 -2.63 -0.67 -19.53
C GLN A 35 -3.32 0.67 -19.76
N ASN A 36 -2.93 1.73 -19.05
CA ASN A 36 -3.49 3.05 -19.29
C ASN A 36 -3.17 3.58 -20.70
N ASN A 37 -1.96 3.34 -21.20
CA ASN A 37 -1.56 3.72 -22.55
C ASN A 37 -2.39 3.01 -23.63
N HIS A 38 -2.79 1.76 -23.40
CA HIS A 38 -3.66 1.02 -24.31
C HIS A 38 -5.14 1.38 -24.15
N ARG A 39 -5.63 1.46 -22.91
CA ARG A 39 -7.06 1.61 -22.60
C ARG A 39 -7.53 3.06 -22.56
N LYS A 40 -6.59 4.01 -22.45
CA LYS A 40 -6.83 5.45 -22.31
C LYS A 40 -7.79 5.78 -21.18
N TRP A 41 -7.63 5.11 -20.03
CA TRP A 41 -8.49 5.36 -18.88
C TRP A 41 -8.29 6.76 -18.30
N ALA A 42 -7.05 7.24 -18.22
CA ALA A 42 -6.65 8.59 -17.83
C ALA A 42 -5.73 9.22 -18.89
N GLU A 43 -5.67 10.55 -18.92
CA GLU A 43 -4.80 11.30 -19.82
C GLU A 43 -3.35 11.26 -19.34
N GLY A 44 -2.52 10.45 -20.02
CA GLY A 44 -1.11 10.29 -19.69
C GLY A 44 -0.84 9.48 -18.41
N TRP A 45 0.43 9.42 -18.01
CA TRP A 45 0.90 8.78 -16.78
C TRP A 45 2.15 9.50 -16.24
N GLY A 46 2.42 9.41 -14.94
CA GLY A 46 3.60 10.00 -14.32
C GLY A 46 3.40 11.42 -13.76
N PRO A 47 4.50 12.18 -13.51
CA PRO A 47 4.49 13.40 -12.70
C PRO A 47 3.72 14.58 -13.30
N HIS A 48 3.56 14.62 -14.62
CA HIS A 48 2.88 15.72 -15.32
C HIS A 48 1.43 15.41 -15.69
N ALA A 49 1.02 14.14 -15.54
CA ALA A 49 -0.34 13.71 -15.84
C ALA A 49 -1.25 13.94 -14.63
N ALA A 50 -2.45 14.50 -14.85
CA ALA A 50 -3.46 14.57 -13.80
C ALA A 50 -3.97 13.16 -13.45
N ARG A 51 -4.28 12.95 -12.17
CA ARG A 51 -4.96 11.74 -11.68
C ARG A 51 -6.45 11.83 -11.99
N LYS A 52 -7.04 10.73 -12.44
CA LYS A 52 -8.46 10.68 -12.81
C LYS A 52 -9.28 9.94 -11.77
N ARG A 53 -10.31 10.59 -11.21
CA ARG A 53 -11.27 9.95 -10.30
C ARG A 53 -11.98 8.79 -11.00
N THR A 54 -12.10 7.67 -10.29
CA THR A 54 -12.92 6.53 -10.72
C THR A 54 -14.35 6.65 -10.21
N LYS A 55 -15.26 5.90 -10.83
CA LYS A 55 -16.65 5.72 -10.35
C LYS A 55 -16.88 4.33 -9.73
N THR A 56 -15.81 3.60 -9.39
CA THR A 56 -15.83 2.14 -9.12
C THR A 56 -16.36 1.75 -7.73
N ARG A 57 -16.94 2.71 -6.98
CA ARG A 57 -17.44 2.52 -5.62
C ARG A 57 -18.64 1.56 -5.54
N SER A 58 -19.44 1.45 -6.61
CA SER A 58 -20.66 0.64 -6.64
C SER A 58 -20.42 -0.84 -6.31
N ASN A 59 -19.24 -1.36 -6.65
CA ASN A 59 -18.94 -2.77 -6.48
C ASN A 59 -18.61 -3.15 -5.03
N LEU A 60 -18.08 -2.22 -4.23
CA LEU A 60 -17.75 -2.49 -2.82
C LEU A 60 -18.99 -2.94 -2.03
N ARG A 61 -20.13 -2.26 -2.24
CA ARG A 61 -21.41 -2.63 -1.63
C ARG A 61 -21.86 -4.04 -2.02
N ILE A 62 -21.68 -4.41 -3.29
CA ILE A 62 -22.09 -5.73 -3.81
C ILE A 62 -21.20 -6.81 -3.18
N TRP A 63 -19.89 -6.61 -3.18
CA TRP A 63 -18.93 -7.54 -2.60
C TRP A 63 -19.10 -7.69 -1.10
N ASP A 64 -19.32 -6.59 -0.37
CA ASP A 64 -19.53 -6.60 1.07
C ASP A 64 -20.79 -7.38 1.45
N LYS A 65 -21.91 -7.15 0.75
CA LYS A 65 -23.16 -7.90 0.94
C LYS A 65 -22.94 -9.39 0.71
N LYS A 66 -22.26 -9.76 -0.38
CA LYS A 66 -21.98 -11.15 -0.73
C LYS A 66 -21.04 -11.83 0.28
N ALA A 67 -19.99 -11.13 0.72
CA ALA A 67 -19.07 -11.59 1.75
C ALA A 67 -19.83 -11.90 3.05
N LYS A 68 -20.73 -10.99 3.47
CA LYS A 68 -21.60 -11.17 4.63
C LYS A 68 -22.53 -12.38 4.49
N GLU A 69 -23.19 -12.52 3.34
CA GLU A 69 -24.12 -13.63 3.08
C GLU A 69 -23.44 -15.01 3.10
N LEU A 70 -22.20 -15.08 2.62
CA LEU A 70 -21.41 -16.31 2.57
C LEU A 70 -20.60 -16.57 3.85
N GLY A 71 -20.56 -15.62 4.79
CA GLY A 71 -19.73 -15.73 6.00
C GLY A 71 -18.21 -15.76 5.71
N VAL A 72 -17.78 -15.14 4.60
CA VAL A 72 -16.37 -15.07 4.19
C VAL A 72 -15.87 -13.63 4.22
N ARG A 73 -14.54 -13.46 4.13
CA ARG A 73 -13.92 -12.14 3.95
C ARG A 73 -13.24 -12.06 2.60
N TYR A 74 -13.62 -11.07 1.79
CA TYR A 74 -12.94 -10.81 0.53
C TYR A 74 -11.82 -9.79 0.70
N ARG A 75 -10.60 -10.20 0.37
CA ARG A 75 -9.47 -9.29 0.13
C ARG A 75 -9.71 -8.44 -1.13
N VAL A 76 -9.72 -7.12 -0.97
CA VAL A 76 -9.89 -6.11 -2.02
C VAL A 76 -8.64 -5.24 -2.13
N PHE A 77 -7.93 -5.34 -3.24
CA PHE A 77 -6.69 -4.59 -3.44
C PHE A 77 -6.93 -3.15 -3.86
N CYS A 78 -6.37 -2.21 -3.10
CA CYS A 78 -6.41 -0.76 -3.31
C CYS A 78 -4.97 -0.18 -3.29
N ALA A 79 -4.37 0.23 -4.39
CA ALA A 79 -4.98 0.53 -5.68
C ALA A 79 -4.15 -0.12 -6.81
N SER A 80 -4.80 -0.93 -7.65
CA SER A 80 -4.15 -1.61 -8.78
C SER A 80 -3.78 -0.68 -9.95
N LEU A 81 -4.28 0.55 -9.97
CA LEU A 81 -4.00 1.55 -11.03
C LEU A 81 -3.62 2.91 -10.44
N ALA A 82 -3.26 2.95 -9.16
CA ALA A 82 -2.85 4.15 -8.46
C ALA A 82 -1.89 3.83 -7.31
N ASP A 83 -1.41 4.85 -6.64
CA ASP A 83 -0.63 4.73 -5.41
C ASP A 83 -1.33 5.57 -4.35
N ILE A 84 -1.86 4.95 -3.30
CA ILE A 84 -2.63 5.66 -2.27
C ILE A 84 -1.80 6.73 -1.53
N GLY A 85 -0.48 6.62 -1.50
CA GLY A 85 0.43 7.63 -0.94
C GLY A 85 0.93 8.69 -1.93
N ASP A 86 0.50 8.67 -3.20
CA ASP A 86 0.86 9.72 -4.18
C ASP A 86 0.31 11.08 -3.73
N ASN A 87 1.15 12.09 -3.62
CA ASN A 87 0.79 13.45 -3.17
C ASN A 87 0.56 14.43 -4.32
N HIS A 88 0.34 13.93 -5.54
CA HIS A 88 0.08 14.78 -6.70
C HIS A 88 -1.11 15.73 -6.47
N ARG A 89 -0.93 17.02 -6.78
CA ARG A 89 -1.89 18.11 -6.49
C ARG A 89 -3.28 17.94 -7.10
N SER A 90 -3.42 17.14 -8.15
CA SER A 90 -4.71 16.87 -8.80
C SER A 90 -5.58 15.87 -8.03
N ILE A 91 -5.04 15.22 -6.98
CA ILE A 91 -5.81 14.31 -6.14
C ILE A 91 -6.57 15.18 -5.13
N ASP A 92 -7.85 15.36 -5.38
CA ASP A 92 -8.71 16.09 -4.46
C ASP A 92 -8.76 15.38 -3.09
N PRO A 93 -8.53 16.08 -1.97
CA PRO A 93 -8.66 15.53 -0.62
C PRO A 93 -9.98 14.77 -0.37
N ILE A 94 -11.07 15.14 -1.04
CA ILE A 94 -12.35 14.43 -0.92
C ILE A 94 -12.25 12.97 -1.38
N TRP A 95 -11.38 12.64 -2.34
CA TRP A 95 -11.20 11.27 -2.82
C TRP A 95 -10.59 10.37 -1.75
N ARG A 96 -9.71 10.94 -0.91
CA ARG A 96 -9.11 10.25 0.23
C ARG A 96 -10.12 10.06 1.35
N ARG A 97 -10.85 11.12 1.72
CA ARG A 97 -11.94 11.02 2.70
C ARG A 97 -12.98 9.99 2.29
N GLN A 98 -13.30 9.92 1.00
CA GLN A 98 -14.20 8.89 0.47
C GLN A 98 -13.61 7.48 0.58
N LEU A 99 -12.32 7.28 0.30
CA LEU A 99 -11.65 5.99 0.53
C LEU A 99 -11.73 5.58 2.01
N VAL A 100 -11.47 6.49 2.94
CA VAL A 100 -11.60 6.23 4.39
C VAL A 100 -13.04 5.87 4.76
N GLY A 101 -14.03 6.62 4.24
CA GLY A 101 -15.44 6.32 4.44
C GLY A 101 -15.84 4.94 3.90
N ASP A 102 -15.34 4.56 2.71
CA ASP A 102 -15.57 3.23 2.13
C ASP A 102 -14.98 2.13 3.02
N ILE A 103 -13.77 2.31 3.55
CA ILE A 103 -13.12 1.35 4.45
C ILE A 103 -13.98 1.12 5.70
N ARG A 104 -14.46 2.21 6.32
CA ARG A 104 -15.30 2.15 7.53
C ARG A 104 -16.69 1.59 7.25
N GLN A 105 -17.21 1.76 6.04
CA GLN A 105 -18.54 1.31 5.66
C GLN A 105 -18.61 -0.19 5.36
N TYR A 106 -17.60 -0.74 4.67
CA TYR A 106 -17.63 -2.10 4.13
C TYR A 106 -16.74 -3.06 4.92
N THR A 107 -17.18 -3.40 6.14
CA THR A 107 -16.38 -4.10 7.15
C THR A 107 -16.24 -5.62 6.92
N ASN A 108 -17.01 -6.21 6.00
CA ASN A 108 -16.86 -7.62 5.61
C ASN A 108 -15.74 -7.82 4.57
N LEU A 109 -15.13 -6.73 4.10
CA LEU A 109 -14.02 -6.72 3.15
C LEU A 109 -12.72 -6.39 3.86
N ASP A 110 -11.65 -7.13 3.55
CA ASP A 110 -10.28 -6.75 3.91
C ASP A 110 -9.73 -5.87 2.79
N ILE A 111 -9.55 -4.58 3.06
CA ILE A 111 -9.07 -3.62 2.05
C ILE A 111 -7.56 -3.48 2.18
N LEU A 112 -6.85 -3.92 1.15
CA LEU A 112 -5.39 -3.94 1.09
C LEU A 112 -4.88 -2.66 0.44
N LEU A 113 -4.51 -1.68 1.26
CA LEU A 113 -3.90 -0.42 0.85
C LEU A 113 -2.43 -0.63 0.47
N LEU A 114 -1.96 -0.10 -0.66
CA LEU A 114 -0.55 -0.20 -1.07
C LEU A 114 0.01 1.13 -1.57
N THR A 115 1.25 1.41 -1.16
CA THR A 115 1.99 2.60 -1.59
C THR A 115 3.50 2.36 -1.71
N LYS A 116 4.19 3.15 -2.55
CA LYS A 116 5.66 3.29 -2.50
C LYS A 116 6.13 4.44 -1.60
N ARG A 117 5.20 5.13 -0.93
CA ARG A 117 5.44 6.32 -0.09
C ARG A 117 4.77 6.19 1.29
N PRO A 118 5.11 5.17 2.10
CA PRO A 118 4.51 5.00 3.42
C PRO A 118 4.70 6.21 4.33
N GLN A 119 5.76 7.01 4.14
CA GLN A 119 5.97 8.27 4.86
C GLN A 119 4.87 9.32 4.65
N ASN A 120 4.12 9.26 3.54
CA ASN A 120 3.08 10.24 3.27
C ASN A 120 1.76 9.90 3.97
N ILE A 121 1.59 8.67 4.44
CA ILE A 121 0.31 8.19 5.00
C ILE A 121 -0.16 9.02 6.19
N PRO A 122 0.70 9.35 7.19
CA PRO A 122 0.23 10.13 8.34
C PRO A 122 -0.33 11.50 7.97
N THR A 123 0.26 12.16 6.97
CA THR A 123 -0.20 13.48 6.51
C THR A 123 -1.41 13.39 5.59
N LEU A 124 -1.46 12.39 4.70
CA LEU A 124 -2.53 12.28 3.70
C LEU A 124 -3.81 11.63 4.26
N TYR A 125 -3.70 10.88 5.35
CA TYR A 125 -4.80 10.14 5.98
C TYR A 125 -4.79 10.28 7.50
N PRO A 126 -4.92 11.51 8.04
CA PRO A 126 -4.91 11.73 9.49
C PRO A 126 -5.99 10.91 10.21
N ASP A 127 -7.17 10.77 9.61
CA ASP A 127 -8.29 9.98 10.17
C ASP A 127 -7.93 8.50 10.42
N LEU A 128 -7.06 7.91 9.58
CA LEU A 128 -6.59 6.54 9.78
C LEU A 128 -5.56 6.45 10.91
N MET A 129 -4.79 7.51 11.12
CA MET A 129 -3.79 7.55 12.21
C MET A 129 -4.46 7.66 13.58
N GLU A 130 -5.59 8.36 13.66
CA GLU A 130 -6.38 8.50 14.88
C GLU A 130 -7.14 7.21 15.21
N ASP A 131 -7.81 6.62 14.22
CA ASP A 131 -8.59 5.40 14.37
C ASP A 131 -8.44 4.52 13.13
N TRP A 132 -7.56 3.52 13.24
CA TRP A 132 -7.23 2.61 12.14
C TRP A 132 -8.20 1.40 12.11
N PRO A 133 -9.03 1.26 11.07
CA PRO A 133 -10.01 0.18 11.01
C PRO A 133 -9.37 -1.21 10.94
N SER A 134 -9.95 -2.20 11.64
CA SER A 134 -9.44 -3.58 11.69
C SER A 134 -9.37 -4.27 10.31
N ASN A 135 -10.23 -3.84 9.39
CA ASN A 135 -10.33 -4.35 8.03
C ASN A 135 -9.45 -3.61 7.01
N ALA A 136 -8.64 -2.65 7.45
CA ALA A 136 -7.72 -1.88 6.60
C ALA A 136 -6.28 -2.40 6.76
N TRP A 137 -5.82 -3.17 5.79
CA TRP A 137 -4.44 -3.65 5.75
C TRP A 137 -3.62 -2.65 4.95
N ILE A 138 -2.38 -2.35 5.35
CA ILE A 138 -1.51 -1.47 4.57
C ILE A 138 -0.18 -2.11 4.28
N GLY A 139 0.28 -1.96 3.06
CA GLY A 139 1.58 -2.42 2.65
C GLY A 139 2.39 -1.38 1.93
N THR A 140 3.65 -1.73 1.72
CA THR A 140 4.53 -0.96 0.85
C THR A 140 5.23 -1.85 -0.17
N THR A 141 5.39 -1.35 -1.39
CA THR A 141 6.21 -2.07 -2.38
C THR A 141 7.68 -1.94 -1.97
N VAL A 142 8.43 -3.04 -2.02
CA VAL A 142 9.87 -3.09 -1.77
C VAL A 142 10.50 -3.98 -2.84
N GLU A 143 11.06 -3.38 -3.88
CA GLU A 143 11.59 -4.14 -5.02
C GLU A 143 13.00 -4.70 -4.82
N ASN A 144 13.70 -4.25 -3.77
CA ASN A 144 15.07 -4.66 -3.42
C ASN A 144 15.37 -4.23 -1.97
N GLN A 145 16.53 -4.65 -1.43
CA GLN A 145 16.93 -4.32 -0.06
C GLN A 145 16.97 -2.81 0.23
N VAL A 146 17.49 -1.99 -0.70
CA VAL A 146 17.56 -0.53 -0.52
C VAL A 146 16.17 0.06 -0.26
N GLU A 147 15.17 -0.43 -0.99
CA GLU A 147 13.79 0.00 -0.82
C GLU A 147 13.13 -0.59 0.43
N ALA A 148 13.50 -1.81 0.82
CA ALA A 148 13.07 -2.43 2.06
C ALA A 148 13.56 -1.63 3.27
N ASP A 149 14.86 -1.36 3.36
CA ASP A 149 15.51 -0.55 4.40
C ASP A 149 14.89 0.85 4.48
N ARG A 150 14.54 1.41 3.32
CA ARG A 150 13.95 2.73 3.23
C ARG A 150 12.48 2.76 3.68
N ARG A 151 11.66 1.79 3.27
CA ARG A 151 10.19 1.89 3.36
C ARG A 151 9.61 1.11 4.53
N ILE A 152 10.17 -0.04 4.90
CA ILE A 152 9.61 -0.89 5.96
C ILE A 152 9.67 -0.20 7.33
N PRO A 153 10.78 0.45 7.75
CA PRO A 153 10.78 1.17 9.02
C PRO A 153 9.72 2.27 9.13
N ARG A 154 9.31 2.86 7.99
CA ARG A 154 8.20 3.83 7.94
C ARG A 154 6.84 3.14 8.00
N LEU A 155 6.68 2.01 7.31
CA LEU A 155 5.47 1.18 7.36
C LEU A 155 5.18 0.70 8.78
N LEU A 156 6.21 0.23 9.50
CA LEU A 156 6.08 -0.30 10.87
C LEU A 156 5.60 0.75 11.89
N LYS A 157 5.79 2.04 11.60
CA LYS A 157 5.31 3.16 12.44
C LYS A 157 3.81 3.46 12.28
N LEU A 158 3.17 2.99 11.21
CA LEU A 158 1.73 3.20 11.01
C LEU A 158 0.96 2.28 11.96
N PRO A 159 -0.17 2.69 12.60
CA PRO A 159 -0.85 1.89 13.63
C PRO A 159 -1.72 0.75 13.07
N ALA A 160 -1.54 0.37 11.80
CA ALA A 160 -2.35 -0.64 11.13
C ALA A 160 -2.30 -2.02 11.81
N PRO A 161 -3.42 -2.76 11.87
CA PRO A 161 -3.47 -4.10 12.45
C PRO A 161 -2.67 -5.11 11.63
N VAL A 162 -2.68 -4.95 10.30
CA VAL A 162 -1.95 -5.81 9.37
C VAL A 162 -1.10 -4.92 8.47
N ARG A 163 0.20 -5.24 8.44
CA ARG A 163 1.18 -4.62 7.55
C ARG A 163 1.74 -5.68 6.62
N PHE A 164 1.97 -5.34 5.35
CA PHE A 164 2.54 -6.29 4.38
C PHE A 164 3.59 -5.64 3.47
N ALA A 165 4.51 -6.46 2.96
CA ALA A 165 5.44 -6.06 1.92
C ALA A 165 4.95 -6.62 0.58
N SER A 166 4.90 -5.78 -0.45
CA SER A 166 4.70 -6.23 -1.83
C SER A 166 6.07 -6.23 -2.51
N VAL A 167 6.58 -7.40 -2.83
CA VAL A 167 7.94 -7.55 -3.40
C VAL A 167 7.84 -7.73 -4.91
N GLU A 168 7.04 -6.85 -5.54
CA GLU A 168 6.67 -6.96 -6.95
C GLU A 168 6.90 -5.61 -7.68
N PRO A 169 7.79 -5.58 -8.69
CA PRO A 169 8.71 -6.64 -9.10
C PRO A 169 9.83 -6.87 -8.06
N LEU A 170 10.28 -8.12 -7.94
CA LEU A 170 11.49 -8.48 -7.17
C LEU A 170 12.72 -8.19 -8.05
N LEU A 171 13.29 -7.00 -7.94
CA LEU A 171 14.47 -6.56 -8.69
C LEU A 171 15.79 -6.93 -8.01
N GLY A 172 15.75 -7.37 -6.76
CA GLY A 172 16.91 -7.85 -6.01
C GLY A 172 16.50 -8.50 -4.70
N PRO A 173 17.44 -9.15 -3.98
CA PRO A 173 17.14 -9.81 -2.71
C PRO A 173 16.56 -8.82 -1.67
N VAL A 174 15.70 -9.36 -0.81
CA VAL A 174 15.09 -8.65 0.32
C VAL A 174 15.14 -9.54 1.55
N ASP A 175 15.89 -9.11 2.56
CA ASP A 175 15.91 -9.65 3.91
C ASP A 175 15.02 -8.78 4.82
N LEU A 176 13.95 -9.39 5.32
CA LEU A 176 12.99 -8.76 6.23
C LEU A 176 13.40 -8.93 7.71
N THR A 177 14.48 -9.66 7.97
CA THR A 177 14.96 -9.98 9.33
C THR A 177 16.07 -9.04 9.81
N SER A 178 16.69 -8.30 8.89
CA SER A 178 17.88 -7.47 9.13
C SER A 178 17.70 -6.02 8.67
N LEU A 179 16.57 -5.39 9.02
CA LEU A 179 16.24 -4.03 8.59
C LEU A 179 16.81 -2.98 9.55
N PRO A 180 17.28 -1.81 9.09
CA PRO A 180 17.76 -0.76 10.00
C PRO A 180 16.66 -0.28 10.97
N TYR A 181 16.92 -0.34 12.29
CA TYR A 181 16.00 0.18 13.31
C TYR A 181 16.18 1.69 13.55
N GLY A 182 17.40 2.19 13.32
CA GLY A 182 17.73 3.63 13.31
C GLY A 182 18.16 4.23 14.65
N MET A 183 18.03 3.51 15.77
CA MET A 183 18.65 3.89 17.04
C MET A 183 19.77 2.91 17.39
N PRO A 184 21.03 3.33 17.53
CA PRO A 184 22.07 2.45 18.05
C PRO A 184 21.67 1.88 19.41
N ILE A 185 22.06 0.63 19.67
CA ILE A 185 21.99 0.06 21.02
C ILE A 185 23.46 -0.08 21.45
N GLY A 186 23.82 0.59 22.54
CA GLY A 186 25.22 0.76 22.94
C GLY A 186 26.08 1.39 21.84
N ASN A 187 27.14 0.69 21.42
CA ASN A 187 28.10 1.18 20.41
C ASN A 187 27.86 0.67 18.97
N ALA A 188 26.80 -0.11 18.74
CA ALA A 188 26.57 -0.77 17.46
C ALA A 188 25.27 -0.34 16.78
N PRO A 189 25.22 -0.40 15.43
CA PRO A 189 23.96 -0.34 14.71
C PRO A 189 23.00 -1.42 15.21
N SER A 190 21.72 -1.09 15.28
CA SER A 190 20.68 -2.04 15.61
C SER A 190 19.78 -2.31 14.40
N TYR A 191 19.27 -3.53 14.37
CA TYR A 191 18.46 -4.08 13.31
C TYR A 191 17.14 -4.59 13.87
N GLN A 192 16.13 -4.67 13.02
CA GLN A 192 14.82 -5.16 13.34
C GLN A 192 14.44 -6.34 12.44
N ASP A 193 14.03 -7.44 13.07
CA ASP A 193 13.31 -8.51 12.42
C ASP A 193 11.84 -8.11 12.30
N ALA A 194 11.41 -7.69 11.11
CA ALA A 194 10.05 -7.25 10.86
C ALA A 194 9.03 -8.39 10.87
N LEU A 195 9.47 -9.65 10.76
CA LEU A 195 8.59 -10.82 10.82
C LEU A 195 8.27 -11.22 12.27
N ARG A 196 9.24 -11.02 13.18
CA ARG A 196 9.13 -11.41 14.59
C ARG A 196 8.95 -10.26 15.56
N GLY A 197 9.09 -9.01 15.10
CA GLY A 197 9.04 -7.82 15.95
C GLY A 197 10.20 -7.74 16.95
N LYS A 198 11.35 -8.32 16.61
CA LYS A 198 12.54 -8.34 17.48
C LYS A 198 13.56 -7.30 17.04
N ILE A 199 14.22 -6.67 18.01
CA ILE A 199 15.37 -5.78 17.76
C ILE A 199 16.64 -6.52 18.18
N TRP A 200 17.70 -6.42 17.38
CA TRP A 200 18.96 -7.13 17.62
C TRP A 200 20.18 -6.30 17.18
N MET A 201 21.36 -6.73 17.62
CA MET A 201 22.66 -6.18 17.23
C MET A 201 23.59 -7.32 16.80
N GLN A 202 24.62 -7.00 16.02
CA GLN A 202 25.59 -7.98 15.60
C GLN A 202 26.30 -8.61 16.82
N GLU A 203 26.59 -9.91 16.73
CA GLU A 203 27.27 -10.65 17.80
C GLU A 203 28.61 -9.99 18.15
N GLY A 204 28.87 -9.78 19.45
CA GLY A 204 30.03 -9.04 19.95
C GLY A 204 29.82 -7.54 20.20
N SER A 205 28.63 -7.00 19.90
CA SER A 205 28.27 -5.61 20.25
C SER A 205 28.07 -5.44 21.76
N VAL A 206 28.44 -4.27 22.29
CA VAL A 206 28.31 -3.95 23.73
C VAL A 206 27.15 -2.98 23.92
N THR A 207 26.23 -3.29 24.84
CA THR A 207 25.08 -2.44 25.24
C THR A 207 25.50 -1.28 26.12
#